data_AF-A0A519RR34-F1
#
_entry.id   AF-A0A519RR34-F1
#
_cell.length_a   1.000
_cell.length_b   1.000
_cell.length_c   1.000
_cell.angle_alpha   90.00
_cell.angle_beta   90.00
_cell.angle_gamma   90.00
#
_symmetry.space_group_name_H-M   'P 1'
#
loop_
_entity.id
_entity.type
_entity.pdbx_description
1 polymer ?
#
loop_
_entity_poly.entity_id
_entity_poly.type
_entity_poly.pdbx_seq_one_letter_code
_entity_poly.pdbx_strand_id
1 'polypeptide(L)'
;NLRVLRETGFTLWLDVPLPELVRRLVRASSTRPLLAATAAHQTPETALFEQLNRTLAARERFYSQARLRYAGAATVAALVVALAKAGFSADPT
;
A
#
# COMPACT_ATOMS: atom_id res chain seq x y z
N ASN A 1 10.74 -13.21 -2.03
CA ASN A 1 10.35 -12.64 -0.71
C ASN A 1 8.88 -12.88 -0.38
N LEU A 2 7.93 -12.55 -1.26
CA LEU A 2 6.49 -12.71 -0.96
C LEU A 2 6.05 -14.17 -0.74
N ARG A 3 6.71 -15.15 -1.38
CA ARG A 3 6.51 -16.58 -1.10
C ARG A 3 6.74 -16.93 0.38
N VAL A 4 7.85 -16.50 0.96
CA VAL A 4 8.17 -16.76 2.38
C VAL A 4 7.12 -16.12 3.29
N LEU A 5 6.71 -14.88 3.01
CA LEU A 5 5.65 -14.20 3.78
C LEU A 5 4.29 -14.90 3.70
N ARG A 6 3.98 -15.57 2.58
CA ARG A 6 2.76 -16.38 2.44
C ARG A 6 2.84 -17.70 3.21
N GLU A 7 4.03 -18.27 3.33
CA GLU A 7 4.27 -19.54 4.02
C GLU A 7 4.32 -19.35 5.54
N THR A 8 4.85 -18.22 6.03
CA THR A 8 5.05 -17.99 7.46
C THR A 8 3.99 -17.08 8.10
N GLY A 9 3.05 -16.52 7.33
CA GLY A 9 2.11 -15.56 7.87
C GLY A 9 0.91 -15.24 6.98
N PHE A 10 0.10 -14.29 7.43
CA PHE A 10 -1.08 -13.82 6.71
C PHE A 10 -0.76 -12.52 5.98
N THR A 11 -0.72 -12.56 4.65
CA THR A 11 -0.42 -11.39 3.83
C THR A 11 -1.68 -10.60 3.50
N LEU A 12 -1.70 -9.34 3.91
CA LEU A 12 -2.73 -8.36 3.58
C LEU A 12 -2.16 -7.32 2.61
N TRP A 13 -2.82 -7.13 1.47
CA TRP A 13 -2.58 -6.03 0.56
C TRP A 13 -3.63 -4.93 0.76
N LEU A 14 -3.16 -3.77 1.20
CA LEU A 14 -3.94 -2.53 1.24
C LEU A 14 -3.87 -1.83 -0.12
N ASP A 15 -4.89 -2.05 -0.92
CA ASP A 15 -5.00 -1.48 -2.26
C ASP A 15 -5.73 -0.13 -2.20
N VAL A 16 -4.98 0.89 -1.81
CA VAL A 16 -5.49 2.25 -1.65
C VAL A 16 -5.51 2.95 -3.01
N PRO A 17 -6.59 3.66 -3.38
CA PRO A 17 -6.65 4.42 -4.62
C PRO A 17 -5.48 5.40 -4.76
N LEU A 18 -4.90 5.48 -5.95
CA LEU A 18 -3.75 6.32 -6.24
C LEU A 18 -3.94 7.81 -5.85
N PRO A 19 -5.10 8.45 -6.09
CA PRO A 19 -5.32 9.84 -5.64
C PRO A 19 -5.21 10.00 -4.12
N GLU A 20 -5.66 9.00 -3.36
CA GLU A 20 -5.60 8.99 -1.91
C GLU A 20 -4.16 8.77 -1.40
N LEU A 21 -3.39 7.93 -2.10
CA LEU A 21 -1.96 7.75 -1.81
C LEU A 21 -1.18 9.04 -2.04
N VAL A 22 -1.39 9.72 -3.16
CA VAL A 22 -0.74 11.01 -3.45
C VAL A 22 -1.06 12.02 -2.35
N ARG A 23 -2.33 12.17 -1.98
CA ARG A 23 -2.77 13.09 -0.91
C ARG A 23 -2.08 12.82 0.42
N ARG A 24 -1.96 11.55 0.83
CA ARG A 24 -1.29 11.16 2.09
C ARG A 24 0.22 11.39 2.04
N LEU A 25 0.83 11.14 0.89
CA LEU A 25 2.28 11.25 0.71
C LEU A 25 2.73 12.71 0.63
N VAL A 26 1.95 13.59 0.00
CA VAL A 26 2.21 15.05 -0.01
C VAL A 26 2.21 15.61 1.41
N ARG A 27 1.22 15.22 2.24
CA ARG A 27 1.15 15.64 3.66
C ARG A 27 2.29 15.11 4.51
N ALA A 28 2.90 14.00 4.12
CA ALA A 28 4.01 13.35 4.85
C ALA A 28 5.39 13.60 4.21
N SER A 29 5.48 14.53 3.25
CA SER A 29 6.68 14.77 2.43
C SER A 29 7.93 15.07 3.26
N SER A 30 7.80 15.79 4.38
CA SER A 30 8.90 16.10 5.31
C SER A 30 9.48 14.88 6.04
N THR A 31 8.73 13.77 6.10
CA THR A 31 9.14 12.53 6.80
C THR A 31 9.70 11.47 5.85
N ARG A 32 9.72 11.72 4.53
CA ARG A 32 10.09 10.73 3.52
C ARG A 32 11.15 11.26 2.56
N PRO A 33 12.44 11.12 2.90
CA PRO A 33 13.56 11.65 2.10
C PRO A 33 13.55 11.17 0.65
N LEU A 34 13.10 9.94 0.39
CA LEU A 34 13.01 9.35 -0.96
C LEU A 34 11.94 10.02 -1.85
N LEU A 35 11.00 10.76 -1.26
CA LEU A 35 9.99 11.54 -1.98
C LEU A 35 10.41 12.99 -2.20
N ALA A 36 11.42 13.48 -1.47
CA ALA A 36 11.96 14.82 -1.68
C ALA A 36 12.77 14.93 -2.99
N ALA A 37 13.20 13.80 -3.55
CA ALA A 37 14.01 13.75 -4.78
C ALA A 37 13.18 13.78 -6.08
N THR A 38 11.84 13.88 -6.03
CA THR A 38 10.99 13.83 -7.24
C THR A 38 10.99 15.17 -7.98
N ALA A 39 11.94 15.27 -8.92
CA ALA A 39 11.99 16.05 -10.17
C ALA A 39 11.68 17.57 -10.15
N ALA A 40 12.70 18.36 -10.50
CA ALA A 40 12.70 19.82 -10.60
C ALA A 40 11.91 20.42 -11.79
N HIS A 41 11.12 19.64 -12.54
CA HIS A 41 10.56 20.09 -13.84
C HIS A 41 9.07 19.82 -14.07
N GLN A 42 8.31 19.39 -13.05
CA GLN A 42 6.85 19.25 -13.12
C GLN A 42 6.24 19.69 -11.78
N THR A 43 4.93 19.97 -11.75
CA THR A 43 4.22 20.15 -10.48
C THR A 43 4.45 18.90 -9.61
N PRO A 44 4.87 19.06 -8.34
CA PRO A 44 5.28 17.94 -7.49
C PRO A 44 4.24 16.80 -7.41
N GLU A 45 2.96 17.16 -7.51
CA GLU A 45 1.82 16.24 -7.42
C GLU A 45 1.68 15.35 -8.67
N THR A 46 1.87 15.89 -9.87
CA THR A 46 1.75 15.14 -11.14
C THR A 46 2.92 14.20 -11.33
N ALA A 47 4.14 14.66 -11.03
CA ALA A 47 5.33 13.81 -11.06
C ALA A 47 5.24 12.66 -10.05
N LEU A 48 4.74 12.94 -8.85
CA LEU A 48 4.49 11.94 -7.82
C LEU A 48 3.42 10.92 -8.27
N PHE A 49 2.32 11.40 -8.85
CA PHE A 49 1.26 10.54 -9.38
C PHE A 49 1.80 9.55 -10.41
N GLU A 50 2.53 10.03 -11.43
CA GLU A 50 3.10 9.15 -12.46
C GLU A 50 4.11 8.15 -11.89
N GLN A 51 5.00 8.60 -11.00
CA GLN A 51 5.98 7.72 -10.40
C GLN A 51 5.33 6.63 -9.55
N LEU A 52 4.31 6.98 -8.78
CA LEU A 52 3.53 6.01 -8.02
C LEU A 52 2.77 5.05 -8.94
N ASN A 53 2.16 5.54 -10.02
CA ASN A 53 1.48 4.69 -11.00
C ASN A 53 2.43 3.65 -11.60
N ARG A 54 3.60 4.09 -12.08
CA ARG A 54 4.64 3.18 -12.61
C ARG A 54 5.11 2.18 -11.56
N THR A 55 5.29 2.64 -10.32
CA THR A 55 5.73 1.79 -9.20
C THR A 55 4.68 0.74 -8.83
N LEU A 56 3.41 1.13 -8.76
CA LEU A 56 2.30 0.22 -8.46
C LEU A 56 2.13 -0.81 -9.57
N ALA A 57 2.15 -0.40 -10.84
CA ALA A 57 2.06 -1.31 -11.98
C ALA A 57 3.21 -2.36 -11.96
N ALA A 58 4.45 -1.93 -11.71
CA ALA A 58 5.58 -2.87 -11.62
C ALA A 58 5.48 -3.83 -10.41
N ARG A 59 4.80 -3.40 -9.34
CA ARG A 59 4.66 -4.17 -8.09
C ARG A 59 3.36 -4.98 -8.01
N GLU A 60 2.42 -4.73 -8.90
CA GLU A 60 1.10 -5.37 -8.91
C GLU A 60 1.22 -6.90 -8.92
N ARG A 61 2.10 -7.44 -9.77
CA ARG A 61 2.37 -8.89 -9.86
C ARG A 61 2.82 -9.54 -8.54
N PHE A 62 3.36 -8.74 -7.62
CA PHE A 62 3.78 -9.20 -6.30
C PHE A 62 2.63 -9.01 -5.30
N TYR A 63 2.02 -7.82 -5.25
CA TYR A 63 0.95 -7.52 -4.29
C TYR A 63 -0.31 -8.36 -4.52
N SER A 64 -0.61 -8.73 -5.77
CA SER A 64 -1.73 -9.61 -6.12
C SER A 64 -1.61 -11.02 -5.54
N GLN A 65 -0.43 -11.41 -5.07
CA GLN A 65 -0.20 -12.70 -4.42
C GLN A 65 -0.59 -12.71 -2.93
N ALA A 66 -1.06 -11.59 -2.38
CA ALA A 66 -1.52 -11.50 -1.00
C ALA A 66 -2.77 -12.35 -0.76
N ARG A 67 -2.92 -12.87 0.46
CA ARG A 67 -4.05 -13.73 0.84
C ARG A 67 -5.36 -12.94 0.95
N LEU A 68 -5.28 -11.67 1.33
CA LEU A 68 -6.41 -10.75 1.34
C LEU A 68 -6.03 -9.44 0.63
N ARG A 69 -6.85 -9.00 -0.32
CA ARG A 69 -6.80 -7.65 -0.90
C ARG A 69 -7.95 -6.84 -0.31
N TYR A 70 -7.61 -5.71 0.29
CA TYR A 70 -8.60 -4.72 0.72
C TYR A 70 -8.49 -3.51 -0.18
N ALA A 71 -9.48 -3.31 -1.06
CA ALA A 71 -9.54 -2.16 -1.95
C ALA A 71 -10.22 -0.98 -1.25
N GLY A 72 -9.59 0.19 -1.29
CA GLY A 72 -10.15 1.45 -0.79
C GLY A 72 -9.46 2.01 0.45
N ALA A 73 -9.96 3.16 0.90
CA ALA A 73 -9.52 3.77 2.16
C ALA A 73 -10.07 2.96 3.34
N ALA A 74 -9.19 2.21 4.00
CA ALA A 74 -9.58 1.38 5.12
C ALA A 74 -9.44 2.12 6.46
N THR A 75 -10.40 1.91 7.37
CA THR A 75 -10.20 2.19 8.80
C THR A 75 -9.63 0.95 9.49
N VAL A 76 -8.97 1.14 10.63
CA VAL A 76 -8.42 0.01 11.41
C VAL A 76 -9.53 -1.00 11.76
N ALA A 77 -10.69 -0.52 12.20
CA ALA A 77 -11.84 -1.37 12.52
C ALA A 77 -12.32 -2.19 11.31
N ALA A 78 -12.41 -1.57 10.12
CA ALA A 78 -12.82 -2.28 8.91
C ALA A 78 -11.80 -3.35 8.49
N LEU A 79 -10.50 -3.11 8.71
CA LEU A 79 -9.45 -4.09 8.44
C LEU A 79 -9.52 -5.28 9.40
N VAL A 80 -9.76 -5.05 10.70
CA VAL A 80 -9.92 -6.12 11.69
C VAL A 80 -11.08 -7.04 11.30
N VAL A 81 -12.22 -6.47 10.91
CA VAL A 81 -13.37 -7.26 10.44
C VAL A 81 -13.03 -8.04 9.16
N ALA A 82 -12.34 -7.42 8.20
CA ALA A 82 -11.95 -8.09 6.96
C ALA A 82 -10.96 -9.23 7.19
N LEU A 83 -10.01 -9.04 8.11
CA LEU A 83 -9.03 -10.05 8.53
C LEU A 83 -9.73 -11.24 9.19
N ALA A 84 -10.62 -10.99 10.15
CA ALA A 84 -11.40 -12.05 10.81
C ALA A 84 -12.23 -12.85 9.79
N LYS A 85 -12.91 -12.19 8.86
CA LYS A 85 -13.66 -12.85 7.77
C LYS A 85 -12.77 -13.70 6.86
N ALA A 86 -11.53 -13.30 6.66
CA ALA A 86 -10.57 -14.03 5.83
C ALA A 86 -9.86 -15.17 6.59
N GLY A 87 -10.28 -15.46 7.83
CA GLY A 87 -9.74 -16.54 8.65
C GLY A 87 -8.41 -16.20 9.31
N PHE A 88 -8.08 -14.91 9.43
CA PHE A 88 -6.96 -14.49 10.27
C PHE A 88 -7.35 -14.65 11.74
N SER A 89 -6.67 -15.57 12.44
CA SER A 89 -6.71 -15.67 13.89
C SER A 89 -5.44 -15.03 14.43
N ALA A 90 -5.59 -13.97 15.24
CA ALA A 90 -4.47 -13.54 16.06
C ALA A 90 -4.32 -14.57 17.17
N ASP A 91 -3.32 -15.45 17.07
CA ASP A 91 -2.96 -16.26 18.24
C ASP A 91 -2.63 -15.30 19.39
N PRO A 92 -3.22 -15.51 20.58
CA PRO A 92 -2.83 -14.74 21.75
C PRO A 92 -1.38 -15.10 22.07
N THR A 93 -0.47 -14.18 21.78
CA THR A 93 0.91 -14.20 22.29
C THR A 93 0.95 -13.44 23.60
#